data_AF-Q3B1G8-F1
#
_entry.id   AF-Q3B1G8-F1
#
_cell.length_a   1.000
_cell.length_b   1.000
_cell.length_c   1.000
_cell.angle_alpha   90.00
_cell.angle_beta   90.00
_cell.angle_gamma   90.00
#
_symmetry.space_group_name_H-M   'P 1'
#
loop_
_entity.id
_entity.type
_entity.pdbx_description
1 polymer ?
#
loop_
_entity_poly.entity_id
_entity_poly.type
_entity_poly.pdbx_seq_one_letter_code
_entity_poly.pdbx_strand_id
1 'polypeptide(L)'
;MSLKHTLNMFWGYVRTNPKKFFFAVLAVVFVTWLLFDDYGLLTRISMEAEHRSLLRTQEEGQQRIIRNEARIRHSSDPDSIEKAARERYNFRRTGERIYIISEE
;
A
#
# COMPACT_ATOMS: atom_id res chain seq x y z
N MET A 1 26.68 12.74 36.74
CA MET A 1 27.97 12.70 36.04
C MET A 1 27.96 13.79 34.98
N SER A 2 28.84 14.79 35.08
CA SER A 2 28.71 16.04 34.31
C SER A 2 28.84 15.80 32.80
N LEU A 3 27.86 16.25 32.02
CA LEU A 3 27.82 16.21 30.56
C LEU A 3 29.08 16.82 29.91
N LYS A 4 29.74 17.73 30.62
CA LYS A 4 30.99 18.36 30.20
C LYS A 4 32.16 17.38 30.20
N HIS A 5 32.17 16.39 31.10
CA HIS A 5 33.25 15.42 31.22
C HIS A 5 33.21 14.38 30.11
N THR A 6 32.01 13.90 29.75
CA THR A 6 31.83 12.99 28.61
C THR A 6 32.19 13.66 27.29
N LEU A 7 31.85 14.94 27.14
CA LEU A 7 32.24 15.75 25.98
C LEU A 7 33.77 15.94 25.87
N ASN A 8 34.44 16.22 26.99
CA ASN A 8 35.88 16.45 27.02
C ASN A 8 36.68 15.17 26.75
N MET A 9 36.21 14.01 27.25
CA MET A 9 36.78 12.69 26.92
C MET A 9 36.63 12.36 25.44
N PHE A 10 35.45 12.64 24.87
CA PHE A 10 35.20 12.43 23.45
C PHE A 10 36.12 13.28 22.57
N TRP A 11 36.28 14.57 22.90
CA TRP A 11 37.24 15.45 22.22
C TRP A 11 38.68 14.89 22.36
N GLY A 12 39.11 14.51 23.57
CA GLY A 12 40.43 13.90 23.79
C GLY A 12 40.72 12.68 22.91
N TYR A 13 39.71 11.84 22.69
CA TYR A 13 39.80 10.66 21.82
C TYR A 13 39.88 11.03 20.33
N VAL A 14 39.06 11.97 19.87
CA VAL A 14 39.09 12.49 18.49
C VAL A 14 40.46 13.09 18.15
N ARG A 15 41.07 13.82 19.10
CA ARG A 15 42.39 14.45 18.90
C ARG A 15 43.56 13.46 18.89
N THR A 16 43.50 12.38 19.67
CA THR A 16 44.60 11.42 19.79
C THR A 16 44.69 10.47 18.60
N ASN A 17 43.58 10.15 17.92
CA ASN A 17 43.57 9.21 16.80
C ASN A 17 42.67 9.68 15.62
N PRO A 18 43.06 10.73 14.89
CA PRO A 18 42.22 11.36 13.87
C PRO A 18 41.89 10.41 12.69
N LYS A 19 42.83 9.54 12.29
CA LYS A 19 42.62 8.58 11.19
C LYS A 19 41.53 7.55 11.54
N LYS A 20 41.54 7.01 12.76
CA LYS A 20 40.56 6.01 13.21
C LYS A 20 39.17 6.62 13.31
N PHE A 21 39.08 7.85 13.81
CA PHE A 21 37.82 8.59 13.84
C PHE A 21 37.28 8.86 12.43
N PHE A 22 38.14 9.27 11.49
CA PHE A 22 37.74 9.46 10.09
C PHE A 22 37.17 8.18 9.46
N PHE A 23 37.86 7.04 9.62
CA PHE A 23 37.35 5.76 9.12
C PHE A 23 36.05 5.32 9.82
N ALA A 24 35.91 5.59 11.12
CA ALA A 24 34.67 5.29 11.85
C ALA A 24 33.49 6.13 11.33
N VAL A 25 33.69 7.44 11.12
CA VAL A 25 32.68 8.32 10.53
C VAL A 25 32.32 7.86 9.11
N LEU A 26 33.33 7.53 8.30
CA LEU A 26 33.11 7.04 6.94
C LEU A 26 32.33 5.72 6.94
N ALA A 27 32.63 4.80 7.86
CA ALA A 27 31.89 3.56 8.02
C ALA A 27 30.43 3.80 8.45
N VAL A 28 30.19 4.74 9.36
CA VAL A 28 28.81 5.12 9.75
C VAL A 28 28.05 5.68 8.55
N VAL A 29 28.64 6.62 7.81
CA VAL A 29 28.02 7.19 6.60
C VAL A 29 27.72 6.09 5.57
N PHE A 30 28.66 5.17 5.36
CA PHE A 30 28.48 4.04 4.45
C PHE A 30 27.34 3.11 4.87
N VAL A 31 27.24 2.77 6.16
CA VAL A 31 26.15 1.95 6.70
C VAL A 31 24.82 2.67 6.61
N THR A 32 24.78 3.97 6.93
CA THR A 32 23.57 4.79 6.77
C THR A 32 23.14 4.83 5.30
N TRP A 33 24.07 4.98 4.37
CA TRP A 33 23.77 4.92 2.94
C TRP A 33 23.19 3.55 2.57
N LEU A 34 23.83 2.42 2.91
CA LEU A 34 23.29 1.09 2.59
C LEU A 34 21.89 0.81 3.18
N LEU A 35 21.56 1.40 4.32
CA LEU A 35 20.25 1.19 4.96
C LEU A 35 19.14 2.05 4.35
N PHE A 36 19.45 3.29 3.99
CA PHE A 36 18.47 4.32 3.65
C PHE A 36 18.51 4.79 2.18
N ASP A 37 19.44 4.29 1.36
CA ASP A 37 19.47 4.58 -0.07
C ASP A 37 18.23 4.03 -0.80
N ASP A 38 17.98 4.48 -2.03
CA ASP A 38 16.79 4.11 -2.81
C ASP A 38 16.68 2.59 -3.05
N TYR A 39 17.82 1.88 -3.06
CA TYR A 39 17.88 0.41 -3.12
C TYR A 39 18.28 -0.24 -1.79
N GLY A 40 18.17 0.51 -0.70
CA GLY A 40 18.51 0.07 0.64
C GLY A 40 17.62 -1.06 1.15
N LEU A 41 18.06 -1.67 2.26
CA LEU A 41 17.38 -2.82 2.86
C LEU A 41 15.94 -2.48 3.31
N LEU A 42 15.70 -1.27 3.80
CA LEU A 42 14.38 -0.82 4.22
C LEU A 42 13.41 -0.77 3.03
N THR A 43 13.86 -0.20 1.92
CA THR A 43 13.06 -0.10 0.69
C THR A 43 12.74 -1.49 0.11
N ARG A 44 13.69 -2.43 0.18
CA ARG A 44 13.42 -3.80 -0.27
C ARG A 44 12.33 -4.49 0.55
N ILE A 45 12.31 -4.29 1.86
CA ILE A 45 11.30 -4.89 2.75
C ILE A 45 9.91 -4.30 2.47
N SER A 46 9.81 -2.97 2.28
CA SER A 46 8.53 -2.33 1.96
C SER A 46 8.01 -2.77 0.59
N MET A 47 8.87 -2.82 -0.43
CA MET A 47 8.52 -3.30 -1.77
C MET A 47 8.01 -4.74 -1.75
N GLU A 48 8.63 -5.64 -0.97
CA GLU A 48 8.19 -7.02 -0.86
C GLU A 48 6.83 -7.14 -0.14
N ALA A 49 6.57 -6.28 0.84
CA ALA A 49 5.28 -6.22 1.52
C ALA A 49 4.17 -5.72 0.58
N GLU A 50 4.44 -4.66 -0.18
CA GLU A 50 3.53 -4.10 -1.18
C GLU A 50 3.27 -5.12 -2.31
N HIS A 51 4.31 -5.77 -2.83
CA HIS A 51 4.17 -6.82 -3.83
C HIS A 51 3.23 -7.94 -3.37
N ARG A 52 3.35 -8.39 -2.12
CA ARG A 52 2.43 -9.39 -1.53
C ARG A 52 1.00 -8.87 -1.38
N SER A 53 0.80 -7.58 -1.08
CA SER A 53 -0.55 -7.01 -0.99
C SER A 53 -1.20 -6.89 -2.36
N LEU A 54 -0.44 -6.49 -3.38
CA LEU A 54 -0.88 -6.41 -4.76
C LEU A 54 -1.27 -7.80 -5.30
N LEU A 55 -0.46 -8.83 -5.03
CA LEU A 55 -0.78 -10.22 -5.40
C LEU A 55 -2.09 -10.69 -4.77
N ARG A 56 -2.30 -10.46 -3.48
CA ARG A 56 -3.58 -10.80 -2.82
C ARG A 56 -4.76 -10.07 -3.44
N THR A 57 -4.60 -8.77 -3.71
CA THR A 57 -5.65 -7.96 -4.35
C THR A 57 -5.99 -8.49 -5.74
N GLN A 58 -4.97 -8.90 -6.51
CA GLN A 58 -5.14 -9.52 -7.82
C GLN A 58 -5.91 -10.85 -7.71
N GLU A 59 -5.50 -11.74 -6.79
CA GLU A 59 -6.17 -13.03 -6.57
C GLU A 59 -7.64 -12.85 -6.18
N GLU A 60 -7.92 -11.96 -5.24
CA GLU A 60 -9.29 -11.62 -4.84
C GLU A 60 -10.11 -11.08 -6.01
N GLY A 61 -9.52 -10.19 -6.83
CA GLY A 61 -10.14 -9.65 -8.03
C GLY A 61 -10.50 -10.74 -9.04
N GLN A 62 -9.57 -11.66 -9.32
CA GLN A 62 -9.79 -12.80 -10.21
C GLN A 62 -10.92 -13.69 -9.71
N GLN A 63 -10.95 -14.01 -8.41
CA GLN A 63 -12.04 -14.80 -7.84
C GLN A 63 -13.40 -14.07 -7.93
N ARG A 64 -13.41 -12.74 -7.77
CA ARG A 64 -14.63 -11.94 -7.95
C ARG A 64 -15.13 -11.99 -9.38
N ILE A 65 -14.25 -11.95 -10.37
CA ILE A 65 -14.60 -12.11 -11.79
C ILE A 65 -15.28 -13.46 -12.00
N ILE A 66 -14.66 -14.56 -11.57
CA ILE A 66 -15.21 -15.91 -11.71
C ILE A 66 -16.59 -16.02 -11.05
N ARG A 67 -16.74 -15.52 -9.82
CA ARG A 67 -18.03 -15.52 -9.10
C ARG A 67 -19.09 -14.68 -9.81
N ASN A 68 -18.72 -13.52 -10.35
CA ASN A 68 -19.65 -12.66 -11.08
C ASN A 68 -20.06 -13.29 -12.41
N GLU A 69 -19.14 -13.88 -13.15
CA GLU A 69 -19.46 -14.61 -14.38
C GLU A 69 -20.41 -15.77 -14.13
N ALA A 70 -20.18 -16.56 -13.07
CA ALA A 70 -21.10 -17.62 -12.66
C ALA A 70 -22.50 -17.07 -12.33
N ARG A 71 -22.56 -15.96 -11.57
CA ARG A 71 -23.83 -15.28 -11.27
C ARG A 71 -24.55 -14.81 -12.53
N ILE A 72 -23.85 -14.19 -13.47
CA ILE A 72 -24.43 -13.71 -14.73
C ILE A 72 -24.96 -14.88 -15.56
N ARG A 73 -24.20 -15.98 -15.67
CA ARG A 73 -24.64 -17.18 -16.39
C ARG A 73 -25.90 -17.79 -15.75
N HIS A 74 -25.99 -17.81 -14.43
CA HIS A 74 -27.15 -18.35 -13.72
C HIS A 74 -28.33 -17.37 -13.64
N SER A 75 -28.10 -16.06 -13.83
CA SER A 75 -29.15 -15.04 -13.94
C SER A 75 -29.68 -14.89 -15.37
N SER A 76 -29.52 -15.88 -16.24
CA SER A 76 -29.96 -15.83 -17.65
C SER A 76 -31.48 -15.82 -17.83
N ASP A 77 -32.26 -15.74 -16.74
CA ASP A 77 -33.68 -15.41 -16.83
C ASP A 77 -33.83 -13.91 -17.13
N PRO A 78 -34.23 -13.52 -18.35
CA PRO A 78 -34.34 -12.12 -18.76
C PRO A 78 -35.25 -11.31 -17.82
N ASP A 79 -36.28 -11.96 -17.26
CA ASP A 79 -37.20 -11.34 -16.32
C ASP A 79 -36.51 -11.00 -14.99
N SER A 80 -35.54 -11.80 -14.57
CA SER A 80 -34.74 -11.54 -13.36
C SER A 80 -33.79 -10.35 -13.54
N ILE A 81 -33.23 -10.18 -14.75
CA ILE A 81 -32.31 -9.06 -15.07
C ILE A 81 -33.10 -7.76 -15.20
N GLU A 82 -34.22 -7.75 -15.94
CA GLU A 82 -35.06 -6.55 -16.08
C GLU A 82 -35.63 -6.13 -14.72
N LYS A 83 -36.10 -7.09 -13.90
CA LYS A 83 -36.57 -6.80 -12.54
C LYS A 83 -35.47 -6.18 -11.67
N ALA A 84 -34.27 -6.77 -11.66
CA ALA A 84 -33.14 -6.21 -10.90
C ALA A 84 -32.72 -4.82 -11.41
N ALA A 85 -32.73 -4.60 -12.73
CA ALA A 85 -32.41 -3.30 -13.33
C ALA A 85 -33.44 -2.22 -12.96
N ARG A 86 -34.73 -2.57 -12.93
CA ARG A 86 -35.81 -1.66 -12.52
C ARG A 86 -35.79 -1.38 -11.02
N GLU A 87 -35.70 -2.42 -10.17
CA GLU A 87 -35.80 -2.28 -8.72
C GLU A 87 -34.55 -1.65 -8.07
N ARG A 88 -33.35 -2.03 -8.53
CA ARG A 88 -32.11 -1.55 -7.90
C ARG A 88 -31.55 -0.29 -8.54
N TYR A 89 -31.77 -0.11 -9.84
CA TYR A 89 -31.10 0.93 -10.63
C TYR A 89 -32.06 1.89 -11.33
N ASN A 90 -33.38 1.72 -11.17
CA ASN A 90 -34.41 2.55 -11.82
C ASN A 90 -34.21 2.70 -13.34
N PHE A 91 -33.70 1.66 -14.01
CA PHE A 91 -33.55 1.67 -15.46
C PHE A 91 -34.93 1.67 -16.15
N ARG A 92 -35.05 2.45 -17.22
CA ARG A 92 -36.24 2.57 -18.07
C ARG A 92 -35.94 2.23 -19.52
N ARG A 93 -36.98 1.82 -20.25
CA ARG A 93 -36.92 1.72 -21.71
C ARG A 93 -37.05 3.10 -22.36
N THR A 94 -36.60 3.20 -23.61
CA THR A 94 -36.68 4.43 -24.40
C THR A 94 -38.15 4.83 -24.59
N GLY A 95 -38.52 6.05 -24.20
CA GLY A 95 -39.90 6.55 -24.24
C GLY A 95 -40.72 6.35 -22.96
N GLU A 96 -40.19 5.64 -21.96
CA GLU A 96 -40.87 5.38 -20.69
C GLU A 96 -40.61 6.51 -19.66
N ARG A 97 -41.62 6.88 -18.88
CA ARG A 97 -41.54 7.92 -17.84
C ARG A 97 -41.70 7.27 -16.46
N ILE A 98 -40.63 7.29 -15.66
CA ILE A 98 -40.62 6.75 -14.30
C ILE A 98 -41.03 7.84 -13.32
N TYR A 99 -41.91 7.50 -12.37
CA TYR A 99 -42.22 8.32 -11.21
C TYR A 99 -41.69 7.62 -9.97
N ILE A 100 -40.77 8.27 -9.25
CA ILE A 100 -40.25 7.77 -7.97
C ILE A 100 -41.03 8.52 -6.88
N ILE A 101 -41.77 7.78 -6.08
CA ILE A 101 -42.57 8.34 -4.97
C ILE A 101 -41.82 8.03 -3.69
N SER A 102 -41.34 9.06 -3.00
CA SER A 102 -40.84 8.97 -1.63
C SER A 102 -41.98 9.29 -0.68
N GLU A 103 -42.22 8.42 0.30
CA GLU A 103 -43.05 8.77 1.46
C GLU A 103 -42.25 9.77 2.31
N GLU A 104 -42.73 11.02 2.38
CA GLU A 104 -42.31 11.99 3.41
C GLU A 104 -43.01 11.67 4.74
#